data_AF-A0A1G1F3S5-F1
#
_entry.id   AF-A0A1G1F3S5-F1
#
_cell.length_a   1.000
_cell.length_b   1.000
_cell.length_c   1.000
_cell.angle_alpha   90.00
_cell.angle_beta   90.00
_cell.angle_gamma   90.00
#
_symmetry.space_group_name_H-M   'P 1'
#
loop_
_entity.id
_entity.type
_entity.pdbx_description
1 polymer ?
#
loop_
_entity_poly.entity_id
_entity_poly.type
_entity_poly.pdbx_seq_one_letter_code
_entity_poly.pdbx_strand_id
1 'polypeptide(L)'
;MDKETEELLRKAAEYSGVTKSELVRESIRQYCARIVEQKQKTPWEIYQSIQKSEGSGHGSRIKNAKAILKAHLEEKRKKWSL
;
A
#
# COMPACT_ATOMS: atom_id res chain seq x y z
N MET A 1 -22.97 14.82 -20.07
CA MET A 1 -21.74 15.01 -20.88
C MET A 1 -21.97 16.21 -21.78
N ASP A 2 -20.90 16.89 -22.17
CA ASP A 2 -20.98 17.87 -23.25
C ASP A 2 -21.31 17.17 -24.58
N LYS A 3 -21.80 17.95 -25.55
CA LYS A 3 -22.28 17.42 -26.82
C LYS A 3 -21.17 16.76 -27.65
N GLU A 4 -19.96 17.28 -27.59
CA GLU A 4 -18.82 16.76 -28.34
C GLU A 4 -18.44 15.36 -27.84
N THR A 5 -18.32 15.20 -26.51
CA THR A 5 -18.03 13.90 -25.90
C THR A 5 -19.15 12.88 -26.15
N GLU A 6 -20.42 13.30 -26.17
CA GLU A 6 -21.53 12.39 -26.48
C GLU A 6 -21.54 11.91 -27.93
N GLU A 7 -21.18 12.78 -28.89
CA GLU A 7 -21.08 12.41 -30.29
C GLU A 7 -19.92 11.45 -30.56
N LEU A 8 -18.78 11.66 -29.90
CA LEU A 8 -17.66 10.73 -29.91
C LEU A 8 -18.04 9.37 -29.32
N LEU A 9 -18.73 9.36 -28.17
CA LEU A 9 -19.20 8.13 -27.55
C LEU A 9 -20.18 7.37 -28.44
N ARG A 10 -21.09 8.07 -29.13
CA ARG A 10 -22.03 7.45 -30.08
C ARG A 10 -21.26 6.74 -31.21
N LYS A 11 -20.36 7.45 -31.89
CA LYS A 11 -19.55 6.88 -32.99
C LYS A 11 -18.71 5.69 -32.53
N ALA A 12 -18.09 5.80 -31.35
CA ALA A 12 -17.28 4.72 -30.79
C ALA A 12 -18.14 3.47 -30.47
N ALA A 13 -19.34 3.66 -29.92
CA ALA A 13 -20.27 2.56 -29.65
C ALA A 13 -20.73 1.89 -30.95
N GLU A 14 -21.07 2.67 -31.98
CA GLU A 14 -21.45 2.19 -33.31
C GLU A 14 -20.33 1.36 -33.96
N TYR A 15 -19.10 1.87 -33.97
CA TYR A 15 -17.96 1.17 -34.56
C TYR A 15 -17.56 -0.10 -33.79
N SER A 16 -17.81 -0.11 -32.48
CA SER A 16 -17.47 -1.24 -31.61
C SER A 16 -18.60 -2.27 -31.50
N GLY A 17 -19.78 -2.00 -32.08
CA GLY A 17 -20.93 -2.91 -32.04
C GLY A 17 -21.53 -3.10 -30.63
N VAL A 18 -21.29 -2.17 -29.70
CA VAL A 18 -21.76 -2.24 -28.31
C VAL A 18 -22.64 -1.05 -27.97
N THR A 19 -23.35 -1.11 -26.85
CA THR A 19 -24.16 0.02 -26.40
C THR A 19 -23.29 1.14 -25.80
N LYS A 20 -23.74 2.40 -25.89
CA LYS A 20 -23.07 3.54 -25.23
C LYS A 20 -22.80 3.28 -23.74
N SER A 21 -23.79 2.71 -23.04
CA SER A 21 -23.70 2.42 -21.60
C SER A 21 -22.65 1.36 -21.27
N GLU A 22 -22.55 0.32 -22.10
CA GLU A 22 -21.53 -0.72 -21.96
C GLU A 22 -20.14 -0.15 -22.16
N LEU A 23 -19.96 0.63 -23.22
CA LEU A 23 -18.69 1.29 -23.54
C LEU A 23 -18.23 2.24 -22.42
N VAL A 24 -19.15 3.04 -21.86
CA VAL A 24 -18.87 3.90 -20.71
C VAL A 24 -18.46 3.09 -19.48
N ARG A 25 -19.21 2.03 -19.16
CA ARG A 25 -18.92 1.20 -17.99
C ARG A 25 -17.54 0.56 -18.07
N GLU A 26 -17.19 0.03 -19.24
CA GLU A 26 -15.89 -0.58 -19.48
C GLU A 26 -14.77 0.46 -19.42
N SER A 27 -14.97 1.62 -20.05
CA SER A 27 -13.98 2.71 -20.06
C SER A 27 -13.68 3.21 -18.64
N ILE A 28 -14.71 3.43 -17.82
CA ILE A 28 -14.57 3.82 -16.41
C ILE A 28 -13.84 2.74 -15.64
N ARG A 29 -14.24 1.46 -15.81
CA ARG A 29 -13.60 0.33 -15.13
C ARG A 29 -12.10 0.28 -15.44
N GLN A 30 -11.72 0.35 -16.70
CA GLN A 30 -10.31 0.31 -17.11
C GLN A 30 -9.51 1.50 -16.58
N TYR A 31 -10.07 2.72 -16.67
CA TYR A 31 -9.43 3.92 -16.17
C TYR A 31 -9.21 3.86 -14.65
N CYS A 32 -10.24 3.47 -13.90
CA CYS A 32 -10.15 3.31 -12.45
C CYS A 32 -9.19 2.19 -12.05
N ALA A 33 -9.18 1.05 -12.74
CA ALA A 33 -8.28 -0.07 -12.45
C ALA A 33 -6.81 0.36 -12.54
N ARG A 34 -6.43 1.12 -13.58
CA ARG A 34 -5.07 1.66 -13.73
C ARG A 34 -4.68 2.58 -12.57
N ILE A 35 -5.59 3.43 -12.10
CA ILE A 35 -5.33 4.30 -10.95
C ILE A 35 -5.14 3.47 -9.68
N VAL A 36 -5.99 2.46 -9.46
CA VAL A 36 -5.91 1.59 -8.30
C VAL A 36 -4.60 0.80 -8.30
N GLU A 37 -4.16 0.30 -9.44
CA GLU A 37 -2.89 -0.42 -9.59
C GLU A 37 -1.68 0.50 -9.34
N GLN A 38 -1.67 1.69 -9.94
CA GLN A 38 -0.56 2.65 -9.76
C GLN A 38 -0.47 3.19 -8.33
N LYS A 39 -1.60 3.37 -7.66
CA LYS A 39 -1.67 3.90 -6.28
C LYS A 39 -1.83 2.80 -5.25
N GLN A 40 -1.74 1.54 -5.64
CA GLN A 40 -1.85 0.43 -4.72
C GLN A 40 -0.65 0.51 -3.78
N LYS A 41 -0.93 0.85 -2.53
CA LYS A 41 0.10 0.86 -1.49
C LYS A 41 0.61 -0.56 -1.34
N THR A 42 1.92 -0.72 -1.38
CA THR A 42 2.56 -1.96 -0.99
C THR A 42 2.19 -2.31 0.46
N PRO A 43 2.23 -3.60 0.85
CA PRO A 43 2.01 -4.00 2.24
C PRO A 43 2.90 -3.23 3.23
N TRP A 44 4.10 -2.82 2.82
CA TRP A 44 5.00 -1.99 3.61
C TRP A 44 4.50 -0.55 3.78
N GLU A 45 4.01 0.10 2.73
CA GLU A 45 3.42 1.44 2.81
C GLU A 45 2.10 1.45 3.60
N ILE A 46 1.31 0.36 3.48
CA ILE A 46 0.14 0.13 4.33
C ILE A 46 0.59 0.01 5.79
N TYR A 47 1.58 -0.83 6.08
CA TYR A 47 2.16 -0.98 7.41
C TYR A 47 2.63 0.36 7.98
N GLN A 48 3.41 1.14 7.23
CA GLN A 48 3.87 2.47 7.64
C GLN A 48 2.72 3.44 7.91
N SER A 49 1.63 3.37 7.14
CA SER A 49 0.46 4.24 7.36
C SER A 49 -0.36 3.88 8.61
N ILE A 50 -0.30 2.60 9.03
CA ILE A 50 -0.97 2.10 10.23
C ILE A 50 -0.07 2.27 11.47
N GLN A 51 1.23 2.05 11.31
CA GLN A 51 2.24 2.32 12.32
C GLN A 51 2.49 3.83 12.39
N LYS A 52 1.65 4.54 13.16
CA LYS A 52 2.08 5.81 13.76
C LYS A 52 3.44 5.56 14.39
N SER A 53 4.42 6.43 14.10
CA SER A 53 5.86 6.34 14.43
C SER A 53 6.23 6.03 15.89
N GLU A 54 5.27 5.75 16.75
CA GLU A 54 5.45 5.12 18.04
C GLU A 54 5.46 3.60 17.87
N GLY A 55 6.56 3.10 17.32
CA GLY A 55 6.93 1.71 17.54
C GLY A 55 6.86 1.41 19.03
N SER A 56 6.40 0.21 19.40
CA SER A 56 6.25 -0.27 20.79
C SER A 56 7.55 -0.30 21.61
N GLY A 57 8.66 0.17 21.06
CA GLY A 57 9.86 0.55 21.79
C GLY A 57 10.31 1.92 21.30
N HIS A 58 10.35 2.88 22.21
CA HIS A 58 10.81 4.28 22.14
C HIS A 58 12.23 4.48 21.57
N GLY A 59 12.67 3.73 20.55
CA GLY A 59 14.07 3.61 20.12
C GLY A 59 15.03 3.12 21.20
N SER A 60 14.59 3.04 22.46
CA SER A 60 15.37 2.73 23.65
C SER A 60 15.90 1.31 23.60
N ARG A 61 15.12 0.35 23.07
CA ARG A 61 15.57 -1.02 22.86
C ARG A 61 16.73 -1.11 21.87
N ILE A 62 16.68 -0.37 20.75
CA ILE A 62 17.78 -0.35 19.79
C ILE A 62 18.98 0.42 20.37
N LYS A 63 18.74 1.61 20.93
CA LYS A 63 19.78 2.44 21.56
C LYS A 63 20.52 1.71 22.68
N ASN A 64 19.80 0.90 23.46
CA ASN A 64 20.34 0.16 24.60
C ASN A 64 20.63 -1.32 24.27
N ALA A 65 20.49 -1.76 23.01
CA ALA A 65 20.60 -3.17 22.62
C ALA A 65 21.92 -3.79 23.08
N LYS A 66 23.02 -3.03 22.94
CA LYS A 66 24.36 -3.45 23.36
C LYS A 66 24.46 -3.66 24.88
N ALA A 67 23.86 -2.76 25.67
CA ALA A 67 23.87 -2.85 27.13
C ALA A 67 23.02 -4.04 27.62
N ILE A 68 21.83 -4.21 27.03
CA ILE A 68 20.94 -5.33 27.33
C ILE A 68 21.61 -6.67 27.01
N LEU A 69 22.25 -6.79 25.83
CA LEU A 69 22.94 -8.01 25.42
C LEU A 69 24.13 -8.32 26.33
N LYS A 70 24.91 -7.30 26.70
CA LYS A 70 26.05 -7.46 27.61
C LYS A 70 25.61 -7.97 28.99
N ALA A 71 24.57 -7.38 29.57
CA ALA A 71 24.03 -7.80 30.86
C ALA A 71 23.55 -9.27 30.82
N HIS A 72 22.85 -9.65 29.75
CA HIS A 72 22.37 -11.03 29.57
C HIS A 72 23.51 -12.05 29.47
N LEU A 73 24.58 -11.71 28.76
CA LEU A 73 25.75 -12.58 28.62
C LEU A 73 26.54 -12.70 29.94
N GLU A 74 26.66 -11.62 30.71
CA GLU A 74 27.30 -11.62 32.03
C GLU A 74 26.52 -12.48 33.05
N GLU A 75 25.19 -12.39 33.03
CA GLU A 75 24.32 -13.23 33.86
C GLU A 75 24.48 -14.72 33.53
N LYS A 76 24.49 -15.07 32.23
CA LYS A 76 24.76 -16.44 31.80
C LYS A 76 26.15 -16.91 32.23
N ARG A 77 27.17 -16.07 32.11
CA ARG A 77 28.54 -16.44 32.52
C ARG A 77 28.62 -16.74 34.02
N LYS A 78 27.97 -15.95 34.87
CA LYS A 78 27.89 -16.20 36.33
C LYS A 78 27.18 -17.51 36.66
N LYS A 79 26.12 -17.83 35.91
CA LYS A 79 25.38 -19.09 36.08
C LYS A 79 26.20 -20.34 35.72
N TRP A 80 27.22 -20.19 34.88
CA TRP A 80 28.08 -21.29 34.41
C TRP A 80 29.45 -21.32 35.12
N SER A 81 29.70 -20.39 36.04
CA SER A 81 30.92 -20.33 36.86
C SER A 81 30.69 -20.77 38.31
N LEU A 82 29.55 -21.41 38.59
CA LEU A 82 29.20 -22.14 39.81
C LEU A 82 29.09 -23.62 39.45
#